data_AF-A0A0L0FPQ0-F1
#
_entry.id   AF-A0A0L0FPQ0-F1
#
_cell.length_a   1.000
_cell.length_b   1.000
_cell.length_c   1.000
_cell.angle_alpha   90.00
_cell.angle_beta   90.00
_cell.angle_gamma   90.00
#
_symmetry.space_group_name_H-M   'P 1'
#
loop_
_entity.id
_entity.type
_entity.pdbx_description
1 polymer ?
#
loop_
_entity_poly.entity_id
_entity_poly.type
_entity_poly.pdbx_seq_one_letter_code
_entity_poly.pdbx_strand_id
1 'polypeptide(L)'
;MTSPTVDRIKTVKTTKGDGKYTAAMDFSSKRGPKVEAGTYTIDVLVGGLMIEKPLTWTVGKADIASTFVRQSATGVHRLEPLEYTFTPGFEVPSSFMGTVFSAAVVAPAVILLGAWAGLGVNLKQFNPSLAALVFHSSLVAMYALFIWFWVELNMYTTIWYFLPIGVVMFLSGHRALSQLEMA
;
A
#
# COMPACT_ATOMS: atom_id res chain seq x y z
N MET A 1 -17.78 27.33 35.98
CA MET A 1 -16.62 28.16 36.37
C MET A 1 -15.44 27.23 36.58
N THR A 2 -14.73 26.92 35.49
CA THR A 2 -13.52 26.08 35.50
C THR A 2 -12.35 26.92 35.96
N SER A 3 -11.76 26.55 37.10
CA SER A 3 -10.51 27.15 37.59
C SER A 3 -9.48 27.10 36.46
N PRO A 4 -8.87 28.23 36.03
CA PRO A 4 -7.83 28.19 35.01
C PRO A 4 -6.75 27.24 35.50
N THR A 5 -6.31 26.32 34.65
CA THR A 5 -5.21 25.40 34.95
C THR A 5 -3.93 26.21 35.11
N VAL A 6 -3.70 26.73 36.31
CA VAL A 6 -2.50 27.51 36.62
C VAL A 6 -1.33 26.54 36.66
N ASP A 7 -0.42 26.65 35.70
CA ASP A 7 0.83 25.90 35.71
C ASP A 7 1.68 26.41 36.89
N ARG A 8 1.91 25.55 37.89
CA ARG A 8 2.66 25.89 39.10
C ARG A 8 3.87 24.99 39.23
N ILE A 9 5.05 25.60 39.22
CA ILE A 9 6.31 24.91 39.43
C ILE A 9 6.76 25.20 40.85
N LYS A 10 7.10 24.15 41.60
CA LYS A 10 7.49 24.28 43.00
C LYS A 10 8.91 23.76 43.20
N THR A 11 9.71 24.51 43.94
CA THR A 11 10.98 24.04 44.49
C THR A 11 10.91 24.14 45.99
N VAL A 12 11.22 23.03 46.66
CA VAL A 12 11.22 22.95 48.12
C VAL A 12 12.66 22.85 48.61
N LYS A 13 13.00 23.66 49.62
CA LYS A 13 14.28 23.61 50.32
C LYS A 13 14.01 23.50 51.82
N THR A 14 14.71 22.60 52.49
CA THR A 14 14.66 22.41 53.95
C THR A 14 16.07 22.55 54.50
N THR A 15 16.23 23.25 55.63
CA THR A 15 17.53 23.37 56.32
C THR A 15 17.44 22.82 57.74
N LYS A 16 18.59 22.40 58.28
CA LYS A 16 18.78 21.98 59.66
C LYS A 16 19.80 22.87 60.41
N GLY A 17 20.29 23.95 59.81
CA GLY A 17 21.29 24.89 60.37
C GLY A 17 21.49 26.18 59.56
N ASP A 18 22.38 27.05 60.05
CA ASP A 18 22.94 28.34 59.51
C ASP A 18 22.03 29.38 58.81
N GLY A 19 20.71 29.15 58.73
CA GLY A 19 19.69 30.18 58.50
C GLY A 19 19.63 30.85 57.12
N LYS A 20 20.50 30.50 56.16
CA LYS A 20 20.52 31.08 54.80
C LYS A 20 19.86 30.14 53.78
N TYR A 21 19.04 30.71 52.89
CA TYR A 21 18.34 29.96 51.84
C TYR A 21 18.66 30.52 50.45
N THR A 22 19.09 29.65 49.54
CA THR A 22 19.28 29.96 48.11
C THR A 22 18.50 28.94 47.29
N ALA A 23 17.63 29.43 46.41
CA ALA A 23 16.91 28.62 45.44
C ALA A 23 17.30 29.08 44.03
N ALA A 24 17.71 28.13 43.19
CA ALA A 24 18.02 28.34 41.79
C ALA A 24 17.17 27.38 40.96
N MET A 25 16.58 27.89 39.87
CA MET A 25 15.79 27.11 38.93
C MET A 25 16.37 27.31 37.53
N ASP A 26 16.70 26.20 36.88
CA ASP A 26 17.26 26.19 35.53
C ASP A 26 16.21 25.69 34.53
N PHE A 27 15.75 26.61 33.70
CA PHE A 27 14.76 26.36 32.65
C PHE A 27 15.38 25.96 31.31
N SER A 28 16.72 25.99 31.18
CA SER A 28 17.43 25.68 29.93
C SER A 28 17.78 24.19 29.79
N SER A 29 17.79 23.45 30.89
CA SER A 29 18.22 22.06 30.89
C SER A 29 17.17 21.13 30.23
N LYS A 30 17.62 20.14 29.45
CA LYS A 30 16.75 19.14 28.81
C LYS A 30 15.90 18.31 29.80
N ARG A 31 16.33 18.24 31.07
CA ARG A 31 15.64 17.55 32.18
C ARG A 31 14.91 18.53 33.12
N GLY A 32 14.95 19.83 32.82
CA GLY A 32 14.33 20.87 33.62
C GLY A 32 12.80 20.89 33.49
N PRO A 33 12.12 21.69 34.33
CA PRO A 33 10.68 21.88 34.21
C PRO A 33 10.35 22.52 32.86
N LYS A 34 9.38 21.92 32.14
CA LYS A 34 8.87 22.47 30.88
C LYS A 34 7.76 23.47 31.19
N VAL A 35 7.95 24.71 30.76
CA VAL A 35 7.11 25.86 31.12
C VAL A 35 6.68 26.56 29.85
N GLU A 36 5.43 26.99 29.78
CA GLU A 36 4.95 27.80 28.64
C GLU A 36 5.47 29.23 28.72
N ALA A 37 5.47 29.93 27.59
CA ALA A 37 5.84 31.33 27.57
C ALA A 37 4.75 32.16 28.23
N GLY A 38 5.11 33.02 29.19
CA GLY A 38 4.14 33.87 29.87
C GLY A 38 4.68 34.57 31.10
N THR A 39 3.85 35.42 31.68
CA THR A 39 4.15 36.13 32.92
C THR A 39 3.81 35.26 34.12
N TYR A 40 4.82 34.87 34.89
CA TYR A 40 4.67 34.08 36.11
C TYR A 40 4.83 34.96 37.33
N THR A 41 4.06 34.65 38.38
CA THR A 41 4.19 35.31 39.69
C THR A 41 5.02 34.41 40.60
N ILE A 42 6.06 34.98 41.22
CA ILE A 42 6.96 34.25 42.11
C ILE A 42 6.49 34.46 43.54
N ASP A 43 5.97 33.39 44.15
CA ASP A 43 5.54 33.37 45.54
C ASP A 43 6.53 32.56 46.39
N VAL A 44 7.00 33.15 47.48
CA VAL A 44 7.75 32.47 48.53
C VAL A 44 6.81 32.09 49.65
N LEU A 45 6.74 30.79 49.94
CA LEU A 45 5.93 30.26 51.03
C LEU A 45 6.85 29.74 52.13
N VAL A 46 6.69 30.28 53.34
CA VAL A 46 7.42 29.85 54.54
C VAL A 46 6.44 29.26 55.53
N GLY A 47 6.66 28.00 55.89
CA GLY A 47 5.83 27.27 56.84
C GLY A 47 6.66 26.23 57.60
N GLY A 48 6.15 25.81 58.76
CA GLY A 48 6.81 24.85 59.64
C GLY A 48 5.85 24.34 60.70
N LEU A 49 6.21 23.24 61.38
CA LEU A 49 5.35 22.56 62.37
C LEU A 49 4.93 23.46 63.56
N MET A 50 5.70 24.51 63.85
CA MET A 50 5.44 25.48 64.93
C MET A 50 4.85 26.81 64.43
N ILE A 51 4.53 26.92 63.13
CA ILE A 51 3.98 28.14 62.51
C ILE A 51 2.50 27.89 62.22
N GLU A 52 1.61 28.51 62.99
CA GLU A 52 0.15 28.33 62.84
C GLU A 52 -0.39 28.84 61.50
N LYS A 53 0.18 29.93 60.98
CA LYS A 53 -0.23 30.51 59.68
C LYS A 53 0.97 30.65 58.74
N PRO A 54 1.02 29.90 57.62
CA PRO A 54 2.14 29.99 56.70
C PRO A 54 2.19 31.36 56.04
N LEU A 55 3.38 31.95 55.99
CA LEU A 55 3.60 33.23 55.31
C LEU A 55 3.71 32.95 53.81
N THR A 56 2.85 33.58 53.01
CA THR A 56 2.99 33.60 51.55
C THR A 56 3.30 35.03 51.14
N TRP A 57 4.46 35.22 50.53
CA TRP A 57 4.92 36.53 50.08
C TRP A 57 5.22 36.49 48.59
N THR A 58 4.57 37.38 47.84
CA THR A 58 4.83 37.58 46.41
C THR A 58 6.05 38.47 46.25
N VAL A 59 7.13 37.90 45.69
CA VAL A 59 8.40 38.59 45.49
C VAL A 59 8.35 39.49 44.26
N GLY A 60 7.64 39.05 43.23
CA GLY A 60 7.51 39.80 41.98
C GLY A 60 6.97 38.95 40.84
N LYS A 61 6.97 39.56 39.65
CA LYS A 61 6.59 38.90 38.40
C LYS A 61 7.82 38.72 37.52
N ALA A 62 7.88 37.61 36.81
CA ALA A 62 8.92 37.32 35.85
C ALA A 62 8.28 36.84 34.54
N ASP A 63 8.74 37.41 33.43
CA ASP A 63 8.35 36.97 32.10
C ASP A 63 9.28 35.84 31.67
N ILE A 64 8.70 34.67 31.43
CA ILE A 64 9.43 33.50 30.95
C ILE A 64 9.22 33.40 29.46
N ALA A 65 10.31 33.54 28.69
CA ALA A 65 10.31 33.25 27.27
C ALA A 65 10.61 31.76 27.07
N SER A 66 9.68 31.02 26.48
CA SER A 66 9.88 29.60 26.17
C SER A 66 9.35 29.26 24.78
N THR A 67 9.90 28.21 24.17
CA THR A 67 9.39 27.63 22.91
C THR A 67 8.52 26.40 23.18
N PHE A 68 8.29 26.07 24.46
CA PHE A 68 7.48 24.91 24.84
C PHE A 68 6.01 25.29 24.79
N VAL A 69 5.28 24.63 23.90
CA VAL A 69 3.81 24.71 23.84
C VAL A 69 3.28 23.46 24.52
N ARG A 70 2.51 23.62 25.61
CA ARG A 70 1.79 22.51 26.22
C ARG A 70 0.66 22.16 25.26
N GLN A 71 0.70 20.96 24.72
CA GLN A 71 -0.49 20.42 24.08
C GLN A 71 -1.52 20.20 25.18
N SER A 72 -2.43 21.16 25.35
CA SER A 72 -3.48 21.13 26.36
C SER A 72 -4.36 19.92 26.07
N ALA A 73 -4.16 18.83 26.81
CA ALA A 73 -5.09 17.70 26.84
C ALA A 73 -6.35 18.09 27.62
N THR A 74 -7.06 19.10 27.12
CA THR A 74 -8.36 19.54 27.61
C THR A 74 -9.38 19.21 26.53
N GLY A 75 -10.08 18.09 26.72
CA GLY A 75 -11.29 17.75 25.97
C GLY A 75 -11.11 16.67 24.91
N VAL A 76 -12.23 16.03 24.59
CA VAL A 76 -12.40 15.18 23.41
C VAL A 76 -12.02 16.00 22.18
N HIS A 77 -10.80 15.82 21.68
CA HIS A 77 -10.39 16.43 20.42
C HIS A 77 -11.14 15.74 19.29
N ARG A 78 -11.98 16.49 18.56
CA ARG A 78 -12.46 16.06 17.24
C ARG A 78 -11.23 16.02 16.33
N LEU A 79 -10.75 14.81 16.01
CA LEU A 79 -9.71 14.62 15.02
C LEU A 79 -10.20 15.18 13.69
N GLU A 80 -9.37 15.96 13.01
CA GLU A 80 -9.66 16.41 11.65
C GLU A 80 -9.75 15.18 10.73
N PRO A 81 -10.71 15.14 9.79
CA PRO A 81 -10.82 14.05 8.83
C PRO A 81 -9.50 13.90 8.04
N LEU A 82 -9.01 12.66 7.95
CA LEU A 82 -7.84 12.33 7.14
C LEU A 82 -8.25 12.34 5.66
N GLU A 83 -7.82 13.36 4.91
CA GLU A 83 -7.96 13.37 3.45
C GLU A 83 -6.86 12.53 2.82
N TYR A 84 -7.20 11.30 2.42
CA TYR A 84 -6.31 10.45 1.64
C TYR A 84 -6.48 10.75 0.15
N THR A 85 -5.41 11.26 -0.49
CA THR A 85 -5.39 11.45 -1.95
C THR A 85 -4.89 10.18 -2.62
N PHE A 86 -5.75 9.56 -3.44
CA PHE A 86 -5.35 8.44 -4.29
C PHE A 86 -4.46 8.92 -5.43
N THR A 87 -3.50 8.09 -5.83
CA THR A 87 -2.76 8.32 -7.08
C THR A 87 -3.75 8.39 -8.24
N PRO A 88 -3.63 9.38 -9.14
CA PRO A 88 -4.45 9.41 -10.34
C PRO A 88 -4.25 8.12 -11.15
N GLY A 89 -5.34 7.63 -11.77
CA GLY A 89 -5.28 6.47 -12.65
C GLY A 89 -4.37 6.71 -13.85
N PHE A 90 -3.86 5.63 -14.45
CA PHE A 90 -3.05 5.74 -15.68
C PHE A 90 -3.90 6.26 -16.85
N GLU A 91 -3.36 7.21 -17.61
CA GLU A 91 -3.95 7.61 -18.89
C GLU A 91 -3.81 6.47 -19.89
N VAL A 92 -4.95 6.00 -20.42
CA VAL A 92 -4.96 4.98 -21.48
C VAL A 92 -4.88 5.66 -22.86
N PRO A 93 -4.15 5.08 -23.83
CA PRO A 93 -4.06 5.63 -25.18
C PRO A 93 -5.42 5.60 -25.88
N SER A 94 -5.55 6.38 -26.96
CA SER A 94 -6.77 6.42 -27.76
C SER A 94 -7.14 5.04 -28.31
N SER A 95 -8.43 4.68 -28.24
CA SER A 95 -8.92 3.40 -28.77
C SER A 95 -8.65 3.23 -30.26
N PHE A 96 -8.63 4.34 -31.02
CA PHE A 96 -8.34 4.34 -32.46
C PHE A 96 -6.94 3.80 -32.76
N MET A 97 -5.90 4.30 -32.06
CA MET A 97 -4.54 3.82 -32.25
C MET A 97 -4.43 2.35 -31.87
N GLY A 98 -5.08 1.93 -30.78
CA GLY A 98 -5.17 0.53 -30.38
C GLY A 98 -5.72 -0.36 -31.51
N THR A 99 -6.84 0.03 -32.10
CA THR A 99 -7.45 -0.72 -33.22
C THR A 99 -6.55 -0.79 -34.45
N VAL A 100 -5.90 0.31 -34.84
CA VAL A 100 -5.00 0.34 -36.00
C VAL A 100 -3.84 -0.64 -35.83
N PHE A 101 -3.19 -0.65 -34.67
CA PHE A 101 -2.09 -1.58 -34.40
C PHE A 101 -2.58 -3.04 -34.27
N SER A 102 -3.73 -3.29 -33.65
CA SER A 102 -4.32 -4.63 -33.64
C SER A 102 -4.63 -5.15 -35.05
N ALA A 103 -5.17 -4.30 -35.93
CA ALA A 103 -5.39 -4.65 -37.33
C ALA A 103 -4.08 -4.93 -38.07
N ALA A 104 -3.03 -4.13 -37.81
CA ALA A 104 -1.70 -4.35 -38.39
C ALA A 104 -1.08 -5.69 -37.96
N VAL A 105 -1.32 -6.15 -36.72
CA VAL A 105 -0.86 -7.46 -36.23
C VAL A 105 -1.59 -8.62 -36.92
N VAL A 106 -2.89 -8.47 -37.20
CA VAL A 106 -3.70 -9.50 -37.88
C VAL A 106 -3.48 -9.52 -39.40
N ALA A 107 -3.07 -8.39 -39.99
CA ALA A 107 -2.94 -8.24 -41.44
C ALA A 107 -2.03 -9.28 -42.13
N PRO A 108 -0.82 -9.63 -41.61
CA PRO A 108 0.02 -10.66 -42.24
C PRO A 108 -0.67 -12.03 -42.34
N ALA A 109 -1.48 -12.40 -41.35
CA ALA A 109 -2.22 -13.67 -41.38
C ALA A 109 -3.31 -13.65 -42.48
N VAL A 110 -4.02 -12.53 -42.64
CA VAL A 110 -5.01 -12.36 -43.71
C VAL A 110 -4.36 -12.39 -45.09
N ILE A 111 -3.21 -11.71 -45.24
CA ILE A 111 -2.42 -11.72 -46.49
C ILE A 111 -1.96 -13.15 -46.81
N LEU A 112 -1.50 -13.91 -45.82
CA LEU A 112 -1.09 -15.31 -46.01
C LEU A 112 -2.25 -16.18 -46.53
N LEU A 113 -3.44 -16.06 -45.95
CA LEU A 113 -4.62 -16.80 -46.40
C LEU A 113 -5.03 -16.42 -47.83
N GLY A 114 -4.97 -15.13 -48.18
CA GLY A 114 -5.21 -14.66 -49.55
C GLY A 114 -4.16 -15.18 -50.54
N ALA A 115 -2.89 -15.20 -50.16
CA ALA A 115 -1.81 -15.74 -50.97
C ALA A 115 -2.00 -17.24 -51.23
N TRP A 116 -2.39 -18.03 -50.22
CA TRP A 116 -2.71 -19.44 -50.39
C TRP A 116 -3.87 -19.68 -51.37
N ALA A 117 -4.91 -18.84 -51.31
CA ALA A 117 -6.02 -18.91 -52.27
C ALA A 117 -5.53 -18.61 -53.70
N GLY A 118 -4.66 -17.61 -53.88
CA GLY A 118 -4.07 -17.28 -55.19
C GLY A 118 -3.12 -18.36 -55.73
N LEU A 119 -2.40 -19.06 -54.84
CA LEU A 119 -1.49 -20.17 -55.19
C LEU A 119 -2.22 -21.51 -55.44
N GLY A 120 -3.53 -21.58 -55.17
CA GLY A 120 -4.29 -22.82 -55.34
C GLY A 120 -3.96 -23.90 -54.30
N VAL A 121 -3.51 -23.49 -53.10
CA VAL A 121 -3.31 -24.41 -51.97
C VAL A 121 -4.63 -25.14 -51.71
N ASN A 122 -4.56 -26.47 -51.68
CA ASN A 122 -5.74 -27.32 -51.59
C ASN A 122 -5.51 -28.47 -50.61
N LEU A 123 -6.60 -29.09 -50.17
CA LEU A 123 -6.59 -30.22 -49.25
C LEU A 123 -6.83 -31.56 -49.96
N LYS A 124 -6.58 -31.66 -51.28
CA LYS A 124 -6.93 -32.85 -52.07
C LYS A 124 -6.13 -34.10 -51.66
N GLN A 125 -4.95 -33.91 -51.07
CA GLN A 125 -4.10 -34.99 -50.56
C GLN A 125 -4.44 -35.38 -49.12
N PHE A 126 -5.43 -34.74 -48.49
CA PHE A 126 -5.83 -35.11 -47.14
C PHE A 126 -6.61 -36.43 -47.17
N ASN A 127 -6.01 -37.49 -46.63
CA ASN A 127 -6.66 -38.77 -46.43
C ASN A 127 -7.28 -38.81 -45.01
N PRO A 128 -8.62 -38.77 -44.87
CA PRO A 128 -9.29 -38.66 -43.57
C PRO A 128 -9.32 -40.01 -42.84
N SER A 129 -8.14 -40.48 -42.41
CA SER A 129 -8.04 -41.64 -41.54
C SER A 129 -8.55 -41.29 -40.14
N LEU A 130 -9.00 -42.30 -39.37
CA LEU A 130 -9.43 -42.08 -37.99
C LEU A 130 -8.32 -41.44 -37.14
N ALA A 131 -7.06 -41.83 -37.37
CA ALA A 131 -5.92 -41.24 -36.67
C ALA A 131 -5.73 -39.76 -37.04
N ALA A 132 -5.82 -39.42 -38.33
CA ALA A 132 -5.71 -38.03 -38.79
C ALA A 132 -6.83 -37.15 -38.23
N LEU A 133 -8.08 -37.64 -38.22
CA LEU A 133 -9.22 -36.90 -37.68
C LEU A 133 -9.09 -36.67 -36.16
N VAL A 134 -8.70 -37.70 -35.39
CA VAL A 134 -8.48 -37.58 -33.95
C VAL A 134 -7.28 -36.66 -33.63
N PHE A 135 -6.25 -36.70 -34.46
CA PHE A 135 -5.11 -35.79 -34.31
C PHE A 135 -5.51 -34.33 -34.53
N HIS A 136 -6.21 -34.01 -35.62
CA HIS A 136 -6.65 -32.64 -35.87
C HIS A 136 -7.71 -32.16 -34.86
N SER A 137 -8.60 -33.04 -34.39
CA SER A 137 -9.57 -32.67 -33.36
C SER A 137 -8.92 -32.41 -32.01
N SER A 138 -7.94 -33.22 -31.60
CA SER A 138 -7.16 -32.97 -30.39
C SER A 138 -6.31 -31.70 -30.50
N LEU A 139 -5.80 -31.38 -31.69
CA LEU A 139 -5.10 -30.12 -31.98
C LEU A 139 -6.03 -28.90 -31.79
N VAL A 140 -7.23 -28.95 -32.38
CA VAL A 140 -8.25 -27.90 -32.20
C VAL A 140 -8.65 -27.80 -30.72
N ALA A 141 -8.85 -28.93 -30.03
CA ALA A 141 -9.18 -28.94 -28.61
C ALA A 141 -8.08 -28.32 -27.74
N MET A 142 -6.80 -28.52 -28.08
CA MET A 142 -5.68 -27.91 -27.37
C MET A 142 -5.65 -26.38 -27.53
N TYR A 143 -5.85 -25.87 -28.75
CA TYR A 143 -5.95 -24.43 -28.98
C TYR A 143 -7.17 -23.82 -28.27
N ALA A 144 -8.31 -24.52 -28.28
CA ALA A 144 -9.50 -24.09 -27.54
C ALA A 144 -9.26 -24.06 -26.03
N LEU A 145 -8.54 -25.06 -25.48
CA LEU A 145 -8.14 -25.07 -24.07
C LEU A 145 -7.27 -23.86 -23.73
N PHE A 146 -6.32 -23.48 -24.58
CA PHE A 146 -5.49 -22.30 -24.36
C PHE A 146 -6.29 -20.99 -24.41
N ILE A 147 -7.28 -20.87 -25.29
CA ILE A 147 -8.18 -19.72 -25.30
C ILE A 147 -9.01 -19.69 -24.01
N TRP A 148 -9.52 -20.83 -23.55
CA TRP A 148 -10.29 -20.88 -22.32
C TRP A 148 -9.42 -20.59 -21.08
N PHE A 149 -8.17 -21.05 -21.08
CA PHE A 149 -7.17 -20.66 -20.09
C PHE A 149 -6.91 -19.16 -20.06
N TRP A 150 -6.85 -18.52 -21.22
CA TRP A 150 -6.69 -17.08 -21.31
C TRP A 150 -7.86 -16.31 -20.69
N VAL A 151 -9.08 -16.82 -20.82
CA VAL A 151 -10.29 -16.14 -20.35
C VAL A 151 -10.57 -16.40 -18.86
N GLU A 152 -10.42 -17.65 -18.39
CA GLU A 152 -10.96 -18.02 -17.08
C GLU A 152 -10.17 -19.11 -16.31
N LEU A 153 -9.55 -20.10 -16.96
CA LEU A 153 -8.98 -21.23 -16.20
C LEU A 153 -7.74 -20.84 -15.38
N ASN A 154 -7.61 -21.50 -14.23
CA ASN A 154 -6.38 -21.53 -13.46
C ASN A 154 -5.34 -22.46 -14.13
N MET A 155 -4.07 -22.24 -13.85
CA MET A 155 -2.96 -23.10 -14.28
C MET A 155 -3.14 -24.55 -13.81
N TYR A 156 -3.59 -24.78 -12.56
CA TYR A 156 -3.80 -26.15 -12.05
C TYR A 156 -4.90 -26.90 -12.82
N THR A 157 -6.04 -26.26 -13.08
CA THR A 157 -7.14 -26.87 -13.84
C THR A 157 -6.73 -27.12 -15.29
N THR A 158 -5.98 -26.18 -15.89
CA THR A 158 -5.51 -26.31 -17.27
C THR A 158 -4.60 -27.51 -17.43
N ILE A 159 -3.70 -27.77 -16.48
CA ILE A 159 -2.82 -28.96 -16.52
C ILE A 159 -3.64 -30.26 -16.51
N TRP A 160 -4.71 -30.33 -15.71
CA TRP A 160 -5.58 -31.51 -15.66
C TRP A 160 -6.33 -31.80 -16.96
N TYR A 161 -6.69 -30.76 -17.74
CA TYR A 161 -7.26 -30.93 -19.08
C TYR A 161 -6.20 -31.13 -20.16
N PHE A 162 -5.05 -30.46 -20.03
CA PHE A 162 -3.92 -30.51 -20.96
C PHE A 162 -3.35 -31.92 -21.06
N LEU A 163 -3.17 -32.61 -19.92
CA LEU A 163 -2.59 -33.96 -19.88
C LEU A 163 -3.35 -34.98 -20.74
N PRO A 164 -4.65 -35.23 -20.55
CA PRO A 164 -5.37 -36.21 -21.37
C PRO A 164 -5.45 -35.80 -22.84
N ILE A 165 -5.67 -34.51 -23.15
CA ILE A 165 -5.70 -34.02 -24.54
C ILE A 165 -4.33 -34.20 -25.20
N GLY A 166 -3.24 -33.90 -24.49
CA GLY A 166 -1.88 -34.06 -24.95
C GLY A 166 -1.50 -35.52 -25.22
N VAL A 167 -1.93 -36.46 -24.37
CA VAL A 167 -1.72 -37.90 -24.60
C VAL A 167 -2.46 -38.36 -25.86
N VAL A 168 -3.72 -37.97 -26.04
CA VAL A 168 -4.50 -38.30 -27.25
C VAL A 168 -3.84 -37.71 -28.48
N MET A 169 -3.42 -36.45 -28.43
CA MET A 169 -2.71 -35.77 -29.52
C MET A 169 -1.40 -36.47 -29.88
N PHE A 170 -0.61 -36.87 -28.89
CA PHE A 170 0.66 -37.55 -29.10
C PHE A 170 0.47 -38.92 -29.78
N LEU A 171 -0.44 -39.75 -29.25
CA LEU A 171 -0.68 -41.10 -29.78
C LEU A 171 -1.31 -41.07 -31.18
N SER A 172 -2.31 -40.20 -31.39
CA SER A 172 -2.96 -40.05 -32.70
C SER A 172 -2.03 -39.42 -33.73
N GLY A 173 -1.21 -38.44 -33.32
CA GLY A 173 -0.20 -37.81 -34.17
C GLY A 173 0.85 -38.80 -34.64
N HIS A 174 1.39 -39.62 -33.73
CA HIS A 174 2.34 -40.68 -34.11
C HIS A 174 1.74 -41.61 -35.17
N ARG A 175 0.51 -42.10 -34.96
CA ARG A 175 -0.17 -42.96 -35.94
C ARG A 175 -0.45 -42.25 -37.26
N ALA A 176 -0.87 -40.99 -37.23
CA ALA A 176 -1.17 -40.22 -38.43
C ALA A 176 0.10 -39.99 -39.28
N LEU A 177 1.24 -39.68 -38.63
CA LEU A 177 2.53 -39.54 -39.32
C LEU A 177 3.01 -40.87 -39.91
N SER A 178 2.94 -41.97 -39.16
CA SER A 178 3.33 -43.30 -39.68
C SER A 178 2.47 -43.74 -40.87
N GLN A 179 1.19 -43.37 -40.90
CA GLN A 179 0.32 -43.63 -42.05
C GLN A 179 0.71 -42.82 -43.28
N LEU A 180 1.23 -41.60 -43.08
CA LEU A 180 1.72 -40.76 -44.17
C LEU A 180 3.03 -41.29 -44.75
N GLU A 181 3.91 -41.85 -43.91
CA GLU A 181 5.16 -42.48 -44.36
C GLU A 181 4.92 -43.78 -45.16
N MET A 182 3.85 -44.50 -44.86
CA MET A 182 3.51 -45.78 -45.51
C MET A 182 2.58 -45.63 -46.73
N ALA A 183 2.10 -44.42 -47.05
CA ALA A 183 1.19 -44.13 -48.15
C ALA A 183 1.93 -43.63 -49.39
#